data_AF-A0A950J2J5-F1
#
_entry.id   AF-A0A950J2J5-F1
#
_cell.length_a   1.000
_cell.length_b   1.000
_cell.length_c   1.000
_cell.angle_alpha   90.00
_cell.angle_beta   90.00
_cell.angle_gamma   90.00
#
_symmetry.space_group_name_H-M   'P 1'
#
loop_
_entity.id
_entity.type
_entity.pdbx_description
1 polymer ?
#
loop_
_entity_poly.entity_id
_entity_poly.type
_entity_poly.pdbx_seq_one_letter_code
_entity_poly.pdbx_strand_id
1 'polypeptide(L)'
;MVSSTFTVTGVTVDGETYLPSLITFNTVAGKVRATGSVAYARAGAYWMPTVASAAADVAGQPTRERITWSGYSFPSSLPPSTFVQPKALTVPTIPPPRFSP
;
A
#
# COMPACT_ATOMS: atom_id res chain seq x y z
N MET A 1 14.27 13.20 -8.34
CA MET A 1 13.26 12.70 -7.37
C MET A 1 12.07 13.64 -7.38
N VAL A 2 10.86 13.12 -7.51
CA VAL A 2 9.66 13.95 -7.32
C VAL A 2 9.39 14.01 -5.82
N SER A 3 9.47 15.20 -5.23
CA SER A 3 9.09 15.41 -3.84
C SER A 3 7.59 15.12 -3.68
N SER A 4 7.22 14.41 -2.62
CA SER A 4 5.82 14.20 -2.26
C SER A 4 5.56 14.77 -0.87
N THR A 5 4.39 15.39 -0.70
CA THR A 5 3.95 15.91 0.59
C THR A 5 2.74 15.11 1.02
N PHE A 6 2.81 14.54 2.23
CA PHE A 6 1.72 13.82 2.87
C PHE A 6 1.18 14.66 4.03
N THR A 7 -0.13 14.76 4.16
CA THR A 7 -0.76 15.51 5.25
C THR A 7 -1.97 14.74 5.77
N VAL A 8 -1.96 14.46 7.07
CA VAL A 8 -3.11 13.91 7.77
C VAL A 8 -4.18 15.01 7.87
N THR A 9 -5.39 14.71 7.43
CA THR A 9 -6.52 15.65 7.45
C THR A 9 -7.53 15.33 8.55
N GLY A 10 -7.51 14.11 9.06
CA GLY A 10 -8.44 13.67 10.10
C GLY A 10 -7.99 12.37 10.75
N VAL A 11 -8.32 12.24 12.03
CA VAL A 11 -8.13 11.02 12.81
C VAL A 11 -9.41 10.78 13.59
N THR A 12 -10.06 9.65 13.34
CA THR A 12 -11.14 9.13 14.18
C THR A 12 -10.53 8.20 15.21
N VAL A 13 -10.91 8.38 16.48
CA VAL A 13 -10.44 7.58 17.60
C VAL A 13 -11.60 6.74 18.11
N ASP A 14 -11.33 5.47 18.35
CA ASP A 14 -12.27 4.54 18.97
C ASP A 14 -12.47 4.89 20.45
N GLY A 15 -13.73 5.01 20.89
CA GLY A 15 -14.06 5.50 22.24
C GLY A 15 -13.81 4.50 23.37
N GLU A 16 -13.59 3.22 23.06
CA GLU A 16 -13.34 2.17 24.04
C GLU A 16 -11.84 1.89 24.20
N THR A 17 -11.14 1.77 23.07
CA THR A 17 -9.71 1.42 23.03
C THR A 17 -8.80 2.63 23.01
N TYR A 18 -9.33 3.82 22.71
CA TYR A 18 -8.57 5.07 22.52
C TYR A 18 -7.51 4.97 21.42
N LEU A 19 -7.68 4.04 20.47
CA LEU A 19 -6.80 3.84 19.32
C LEU A 19 -7.45 4.41 18.05
N PRO A 20 -6.65 4.83 17.03
CA PRO A 20 -7.20 5.37 15.79
C PRO A 20 -8.03 4.31 15.06
N SER A 21 -9.31 4.55 14.79
CA SER A 21 -10.13 3.66 13.95
C SER A 21 -10.07 4.04 12.46
N LEU A 22 -9.79 5.31 12.16
CA LEU A 22 -9.66 5.83 10.80
C LEU A 22 -8.67 6.99 10.77
N ILE A 23 -7.79 7.00 9.78
CA ILE A 23 -6.95 8.15 9.44
C ILE A 23 -7.30 8.56 8.02
N THR A 24 -7.64 9.84 7.79
CA THR A 24 -7.81 10.41 6.46
C THR A 24 -6.61 11.30 6.13
N PHE A 25 -6.22 11.32 4.86
CA PHE A 25 -5.05 12.07 4.42
C PHE A 25 -5.23 12.66 3.02
N ASN A 26 -4.42 13.67 2.75
CA ASN A 26 -4.16 14.19 1.42
C ASN A 26 -2.68 13.93 1.08
N THR A 27 -2.39 13.70 -0.19
CA THR A 27 -1.02 13.66 -0.70
C THR A 27 -0.90 14.43 -1.99
N VAL A 28 0.27 15.05 -2.20
CA VAL A 28 0.61 15.76 -3.43
C VAL A 28 1.94 15.22 -3.94
N ALA A 29 1.96 14.73 -5.18
CA ALA A 29 3.16 14.25 -5.84
C ALA A 29 3.25 14.86 -7.25
N GLY A 30 4.21 15.77 -7.44
CA GLY A 30 4.29 16.56 -8.67
C GLY A 30 3.02 17.39 -8.88
N LYS A 31 2.27 17.11 -9.97
CA LYS A 31 0.99 17.76 -10.28
C LYS A 31 -0.24 16.97 -9.83
N VAL A 32 -0.04 15.77 -9.29
CA VAL A 32 -1.13 14.88 -8.87
C VAL A 32 -1.48 15.18 -7.42
N ARG A 33 -2.76 15.41 -7.16
CA ARG A 33 -3.34 15.47 -5.81
C ARG A 33 -4.15 14.22 -5.59
N ALA A 34 -3.95 13.58 -4.45
CA ALA A 34 -4.73 12.42 -4.05
C ALA A 34 -5.27 12.60 -2.64
N THR A 35 -6.39 11.95 -2.39
CA THR A 35 -6.99 11.83 -1.05
C THR A 35 -7.06 10.35 -0.71
N GLY A 36 -7.06 10.02 0.57
CA GLY A 36 -7.18 8.65 0.98
C GLY A 36 -7.50 8.49 2.45
N SER A 37 -7.65 7.22 2.83
CA SER A 37 -7.92 6.83 4.19
C SER A 37 -7.32 5.48 4.52
N VAL A 38 -6.99 5.26 5.78
CA VAL A 38 -6.60 3.97 6.34
C VAL A 38 -7.49 3.69 7.55
N ALA A 39 -8.28 2.64 7.46
CA ALA A 39 -9.08 2.12 8.57
C ALA A 39 -8.26 1.10 9.36
N TYR A 40 -8.46 1.08 10.67
CA TYR A 40 -7.77 0.19 11.59
C TYR A 40 -8.76 -0.56 12.48
N ALA A 41 -8.38 -1.75 12.89
CA ALA A 41 -9.12 -2.53 13.87
C ALA A 41 -8.18 -3.46 14.63
N ARG A 42 -8.71 -4.08 15.69
CA ARG A 42 -8.00 -5.12 16.43
C ARG A 42 -7.80 -6.37 15.58
N ALA A 43 -6.57 -6.87 15.55
CA ALA A 43 -6.19 -8.17 15.02
C ALA A 43 -5.35 -8.91 16.08
N GLY A 44 -5.97 -9.83 16.83
CA GLY A 44 -5.35 -10.48 17.97
C GLY A 44 -5.00 -9.48 19.08
N ALA A 45 -3.72 -9.39 19.43
CA ALA A 45 -3.21 -8.43 20.42
C ALA A 45 -2.81 -7.07 19.81
N TYR A 46 -2.89 -6.92 18.48
CA TYR A 46 -2.38 -5.75 17.76
C TYR A 46 -3.49 -4.90 17.16
N TRP A 47 -3.20 -3.64 16.92
CA TRP A 47 -4.08 -2.71 16.22
C TRP A 47 -3.54 -2.50 14.81
N MET A 48 -4.25 -3.04 13.83
CA MET A 48 -3.73 -3.21 12.47
C MET A 48 -4.62 -2.51 11.45
N PRO A 49 -4.06 -2.04 10.32
CA PRO A 49 -4.87 -1.55 9.22
C PRO A 49 -5.77 -2.68 8.70
N THR A 50 -6.97 -2.36 8.24
CA THR A 50 -7.89 -3.36 7.64
C THR A 50 -8.21 -2.99 6.20
N VAL A 51 -8.30 -1.69 5.92
CA VAL A 51 -8.53 -1.16 4.58
C VAL A 51 -7.73 0.11 4.39
N ALA A 52 -7.03 0.22 3.27
CA ALA A 52 -6.52 1.48 2.77
C ALA A 52 -7.17 1.78 1.43
N SER A 53 -7.54 3.03 1.21
CA SER A 53 -8.06 3.48 -0.08
C SER A 53 -7.46 4.83 -0.44
N ALA A 54 -7.18 5.02 -1.72
CA ALA A 54 -6.73 6.29 -2.28
C ALA A 54 -7.45 6.57 -3.60
N ALA A 55 -7.69 7.85 -3.86
CA ALA A 55 -8.25 8.34 -5.11
C ALA A 55 -7.49 9.58 -5.57
N ALA A 56 -7.20 9.64 -6.87
CA ALA A 56 -6.46 10.73 -7.49
C ALA A 56 -6.88 10.92 -8.95
N ASP A 57 -6.65 12.11 -9.50
CA ASP A 57 -6.70 12.34 -10.94
C ASP A 57 -5.29 12.24 -11.51
N VAL A 58 -5.04 11.22 -12.33
CA VAL A 58 -3.73 10.97 -12.96
C VAL A 58 -3.88 11.18 -14.46
N ALA A 59 -3.17 12.18 -15.01
CA ALA A 59 -3.25 12.54 -16.43
C ALA A 59 -4.70 12.80 -16.93
N GLY A 60 -5.53 13.40 -16.08
CA GLY A 60 -6.93 13.70 -16.38
C GLY A 60 -7.89 12.51 -16.29
N GLN A 61 -7.43 11.37 -15.76
CA GLN A 61 -8.25 10.19 -15.53
C GLN A 61 -8.40 9.92 -14.02
N PRO A 62 -9.63 9.69 -13.52
CA PRO A 62 -9.84 9.34 -12.14
C PRO A 62 -9.36 7.91 -11.87
N THR A 63 -8.38 7.79 -10.99
CA THR A 63 -7.78 6.52 -10.56
C THR A 63 -8.10 6.25 -9.10
N ARG A 64 -8.42 5.00 -8.77
CA ARG A 64 -8.71 4.56 -7.41
C ARG A 64 -7.97 3.28 -7.10
N GLU A 65 -7.39 3.22 -5.91
CA GLU A 65 -6.77 2.02 -5.38
C GLU A 65 -7.37 1.67 -4.03
N ARG A 66 -7.47 0.37 -3.76
CA ARG A 66 -7.93 -0.15 -2.47
C ARG A 66 -7.16 -1.40 -2.14
N ILE A 67 -6.61 -1.43 -0.92
CA ILE A 67 -5.98 -2.60 -0.33
C ILE A 67 -6.84 -3.02 0.86
N THR A 68 -7.18 -4.30 0.93
CA THR A 68 -7.88 -4.88 2.08
C THR A 68 -7.00 -5.95 2.69
N TRP A 69 -6.76 -5.83 3.99
CA TRP A 69 -6.00 -6.81 4.75
C TRP A 69 -6.94 -7.65 5.62
N SER A 70 -6.67 -8.94 5.66
CA SER A 70 -7.39 -9.91 6.47
C SER A 70 -6.46 -11.09 6.80
N GLY A 71 -6.86 -11.95 7.73
CA GLY A 71 -6.10 -13.16 8.06
C GLY A 71 -4.74 -12.90 8.69
N TYR A 72 -4.62 -11.86 9.51
CA TYR A 72 -3.38 -11.53 10.21
C TYR A 72 -2.85 -12.70 11.05
N SER A 73 -1.56 -12.99 10.91
CA SER A 73 -0.82 -13.95 11.71
C SER A 73 0.45 -13.31 12.27
N PHE A 74 0.71 -13.56 13.55
CA PHE A 74 1.82 -12.94 14.29
C PHE A 74 2.70 -14.03 14.91
N PRO A 75 3.53 -14.73 14.10
CA PRO A 75 4.50 -15.66 14.64
C PRO A 75 5.57 -14.91 15.46
N SER A 76 6.14 -15.58 16.46
CA SER A 76 7.20 -15.00 17.30
C SER A 76 8.48 -14.67 16.51
N SER A 77 8.69 -15.31 15.37
CA SER A 77 9.76 -15.01 14.43
C SER A 77 9.35 -15.36 13.00
N LEU A 78 10.01 -14.70 12.04
CA LEU A 78 9.95 -15.07 10.63
C LEU A 78 11.22 -15.85 10.27
N PRO A 79 11.15 -16.83 9.36
CA PRO A 79 12.35 -17.50 8.85
C PRO A 79 13.37 -16.49 8.32
N PRO A 80 14.69 -16.66 8.54
CA PRO A 80 15.70 -15.74 8.01
C PRO A 80 15.61 -15.53 6.49
N SER A 81 15.16 -16.56 5.77
CA SER A 81 14.93 -16.50 4.31
C SER A 81 13.90 -15.45 3.89
N THR A 82 12.99 -15.03 4.77
CA THR A 82 12.00 -13.98 4.49
C THR A 82 12.67 -12.63 4.22
N PHE A 83 13.86 -12.40 4.78
CA PHE A 83 14.59 -11.13 4.64
C PHE A 83 15.69 -11.17 3.58
N VAL A 84 15.81 -12.29 2.85
CA VAL A 84 16.74 -12.41 1.73
C VAL A 84 16.05 -11.90 0.48
N GLN A 85 16.74 -11.07 -0.30
CA GLN A 85 16.22 -10.59 -1.58
C GLN A 85 15.88 -11.77 -2.50
N PRO A 86 14.68 -11.83 -3.08
CA PRO A 86 14.32 -12.87 -4.03
C PRO A 86 15.30 -12.87 -5.21
N LYS A 87 15.82 -14.05 -5.57
CA LYS A 87 16.60 -14.20 -6.79
C LYS A 87 15.68 -13.97 -7.99
N ALA A 88 16.05 -13.06 -8.88
CA ALA A 88 15.30 -12.83 -10.10
C ALA A 88 15.13 -14.15 -10.86
N LEU A 89 13.91 -14.45 -11.29
CA LEU A 89 13.65 -15.57 -12.19
C LEU A 89 14.40 -15.29 -13.50
N THR A 90 15.22 -16.24 -13.94
CA THR A 90 15.81 -16.19 -15.29
C THR A 90 14.68 -16.28 -16.31
N VAL A 91 14.35 -15.15 -16.94
CA VAL A 91 13.46 -15.12 -18.10
C VAL A 91 14.20 -15.80 -19.26
N PRO A 92 13.62 -16.82 -19.92
CA PRO A 92 14.22 -17.39 -21.11
C PRO A 92 14.37 -16.29 -22.17
N THR A 93 15.60 -16.03 -22.62
CA THR A 93 15.84 -15.15 -23.77
C THR A 93 15.24 -15.84 -25.00
N ILE A 94 14.12 -15.32 -25.51
CA ILE A 94 13.58 -15.75 -26.80
C ILE A 94 14.59 -15.28 -27.88
N PRO A 95 15.16 -16.19 -28.69
CA PRO A 95 16.06 -15.80 -29.77
C PRO A 95 15.34 -14.87 -30.76
N PRO A 96 16.04 -13.88 -31.36
CA PRO A 96 15.42 -13.01 -32.36
C PRO A 96 14.91 -13.83 -33.56
N PRO A 97 13.78 -13.44 -34.17
CA PRO A 97 13.27 -14.12 -35.36
C PRO A 97 14.29 -14.00 -36.50
N ARG A 98 14.68 -15.15 -37.07
CA ARG A 98 15.47 -15.18 -38.30
C ARG A 98 14.54 -14.82 -39.45
N PHE A 99 14.69 -13.61 -39.99
CA PHE A 99 14.14 -13.29 -41.31
C PHE A 99 15.15 -13.80 -42.35
N SER A 100 14.74 -14.77 -43.14
CA SER A 100 15.47 -15.17 -44.35
C SER A 100 15.14 -14.18 -45.49
N PRO A 101 16.13 -13.81 -46.33
CA PRO A 101 15.95 -12.91 -47.45
C PRO A 101 15.08 -13.50 -48.57
#